data_AF-A0A542JDK0-F1
#
_entry.id   AF-A0A542JDK0-F1
#
_cell.length_a   1.000
_cell.length_b   1.000
_cell.length_c   1.000
_cell.angle_alpha   90.00
_cell.angle_beta   90.00
_cell.angle_gamma   90.00
#
_symmetry.space_group_name_H-M   'P 1'
#
loop_
_entity.id
_entity.type
_entity.pdbx_description
1 polymer ?
#
loop_
_entity_poly.entity_id
_entity_poly.type
_entity_poly.pdbx_seq_one_letter_code
_entity_poly.pdbx_strand_id
1 'polypeptide(L)'
;MSVPYETAAYEPPESPESPEEHLARLLGRALNSFELPDEVIQRLDCALAHDSSLHSAHHSSGLHRETYRHTWLLADGSALTLWELVHNPAPGSAAQHEVYVDEEELRAATARLPLPPDTPDFELPVTVQLSPVPAPRHAYVPDDSADHARRLLRRAENADRPGAETAALLTTAFAHQITQAFGRPCRVRRAGLCFALYEHAFLLRDGEELSLWEVEHTATPDGRHMCEVYVTEDAARDAMERRAAQVS
;
A
#
# COMPACT_ATOMS: atom_id res chain seq x y z
N MET A 1 42.83 -1.05 -25.41
CA MET A 1 42.61 -1.72 -24.11
C MET A 1 41.14 -2.10 -24.07
N SER A 2 40.81 -3.32 -24.52
CA SER A 2 39.43 -3.81 -24.50
C SER A 2 39.35 -4.87 -23.41
N VAL A 3 38.62 -4.57 -22.33
CA VAL A 3 38.28 -5.55 -21.31
C VAL A 3 37.14 -6.42 -21.83
N PRO A 4 37.28 -7.75 -21.85
CA PRO A 4 36.18 -8.64 -22.19
C PRO A 4 35.20 -8.67 -21.01
N TYR A 5 33.93 -8.39 -21.26
CA TYR A 5 32.86 -8.66 -20.29
C TYR A 5 32.54 -10.16 -20.38
N GLU A 6 32.95 -10.90 -19.35
CA GLU A 6 32.50 -12.27 -19.10
C GLU A 6 30.99 -12.20 -18.85
N THR A 7 30.20 -12.70 -19.79
CA THR A 7 28.75 -12.76 -19.65
C THR A 7 28.46 -13.96 -18.76
N ALA A 8 28.38 -13.74 -17.45
CA ALA A 8 27.84 -14.75 -16.54
C ALA A 8 26.43 -15.09 -17.04
N ALA A 9 26.22 -16.37 -17.37
CA ALA A 9 24.91 -16.86 -17.78
C ALA A 9 23.91 -16.55 -16.67
N TYR A 10 22.91 -15.73 -16.99
CA TYR A 10 21.75 -15.50 -16.14
C TYR A 10 20.99 -16.82 -16.05
N GLU A 11 21.09 -17.52 -14.92
CA GLU A 11 20.19 -18.62 -14.60
C GLU A 11 18.78 -18.01 -14.44
N PRO A 12 17.80 -18.45 -15.25
CA PRO A 12 16.43 -17.97 -15.08
C PRO A 12 15.92 -18.37 -13.68
N PRO A 13 15.09 -17.53 -13.04
CA PRO A 13 14.46 -17.90 -11.78
C PRO A 13 13.73 -19.23 -11.94
N GLU A 14 13.86 -20.10 -10.93
CA GLU A 14 13.13 -21.37 -10.88
C GLU A 14 11.66 -21.10 -11.20
N SER A 15 11.11 -21.90 -12.12
CA SER A 15 9.70 -21.77 -12.48
C SER A 15 8.87 -21.98 -11.21
N PRO A 16 7.81 -21.18 -10.98
CA PRO A 16 6.96 -21.36 -9.83
C PRO A 16 6.42 -22.79 -9.84
N GLU A 17 6.47 -23.44 -8.68
CA GLU A 17 5.96 -24.81 -8.50
C GLU A 17 4.51 -24.89 -9.01
N SER A 18 4.20 -25.94 -9.77
CA SER A 18 2.84 -26.14 -10.27
C SER A 18 1.89 -26.57 -9.13
N PRO A 19 0.57 -26.31 -9.25
CA PRO A 19 -0.41 -26.77 -8.26
C PRO A 19 -0.38 -28.29 -8.03
N GLU A 20 -0.13 -29.06 -9.09
CA GLU A 20 -0.01 -30.52 -9.06
C GLU A 20 1.25 -30.99 -8.31
N GLU A 21 2.41 -30.36 -8.56
CA GLU A 21 3.65 -30.66 -7.84
C GLU A 21 3.53 -30.31 -6.35
N HIS A 22 2.90 -29.18 -6.04
CA HIS A 22 2.64 -28.78 -4.67
C HIS A 22 1.76 -29.80 -3.93
N LEU A 23 0.68 -30.24 -4.57
CA LEU A 23 -0.21 -31.28 -4.03
C LEU A 23 0.55 -32.60 -3.82
N ALA A 24 1.30 -33.06 -4.82
CA ALA A 24 2.06 -34.30 -4.73
C ALA A 24 3.08 -34.27 -3.60
N ARG A 25 3.75 -33.14 -3.38
CA ARG A 25 4.68 -32.95 -2.26
C ARG A 25 3.96 -32.98 -0.92
N LEU A 26 2.81 -32.31 -0.82
CA LEU A 26 2.00 -32.26 0.41
C LEU A 26 1.50 -33.66 0.79
N LEU A 27 0.93 -34.40 -0.16
CA LEU A 27 0.45 -35.76 0.05
C LEU A 27 1.58 -36.76 0.32
N GLY A 28 2.73 -36.58 -0.34
CA GLY A 28 3.89 -37.46 -0.19
C GLY A 28 4.57 -37.40 1.18
N ARG A 29 4.44 -36.29 1.90
CA ARG A 29 4.99 -36.13 3.25
C ARG A 29 3.96 -36.36 4.37
N ALA A 30 2.68 -36.19 4.08
CA ALA A 30 1.61 -36.32 5.05
C ALA A 30 1.40 -37.77 5.49
N LEU A 31 1.34 -37.99 6.81
CA LEU A 31 1.15 -39.30 7.42
C LEU A 31 -0.25 -39.86 7.17
N ASN A 32 -1.24 -39.00 6.98
CA ASN A 32 -2.65 -39.34 6.81
C ASN A 32 -3.18 -39.00 5.41
N SER A 33 -2.31 -38.91 4.40
CA SER A 33 -2.71 -38.61 3.02
C SER A 33 -3.76 -39.59 2.46
N PHE A 34 -3.81 -40.81 2.98
CA PHE A 34 -4.80 -41.84 2.62
C PHE A 34 -6.21 -41.61 3.20
N GLU A 35 -6.36 -40.68 4.14
CA GLU A 35 -7.65 -40.35 4.77
C GLU A 35 -8.41 -39.25 4.01
N LEU A 36 -7.75 -38.61 3.05
CA LEU A 36 -8.37 -37.58 2.22
C LEU A 36 -9.38 -38.21 1.24
N PRO A 37 -10.60 -37.65 1.11
CA PRO A 37 -11.59 -38.15 0.15
C PRO A 37 -11.07 -38.07 -1.29
N ASP A 38 -11.28 -39.13 -2.08
CA ASP A 38 -10.87 -39.19 -3.49
C ASP A 38 -11.50 -38.04 -4.31
N GLU A 39 -12.71 -37.60 -3.95
CA GLU A 39 -13.38 -36.48 -4.60
C GLU A 39 -12.64 -35.15 -4.41
N VAL A 40 -11.95 -34.97 -3.26
CA VAL A 40 -11.14 -33.78 -2.99
C VAL A 40 -9.88 -33.81 -3.85
N ILE A 41 -9.22 -34.96 -3.93
CA ILE A 41 -8.00 -35.15 -4.74
C ILE A 41 -8.32 -34.88 -6.22
N GLN A 42 -9.38 -35.47 -6.76
CA GLN A 42 -9.81 -35.27 -8.15
C GLN A 42 -10.13 -33.81 -8.48
N ARG A 43 -10.69 -33.05 -7.51
CA ARG A 43 -10.94 -31.62 -7.71
C ARG A 43 -9.65 -30.82 -7.77
N LEU A 44 -8.67 -31.16 -6.94
CA LEU A 44 -7.38 -30.48 -6.88
C LEU A 44 -6.51 -30.73 -8.12
N ASP A 45 -6.67 -31.87 -8.79
CA ASP A 45 -6.03 -32.15 -10.08
C ASP A 45 -6.39 -31.12 -11.17
N CYS A 46 -7.53 -30.44 -11.04
CA CYS A 46 -7.99 -29.40 -11.97
C CYS A 46 -7.68 -27.96 -11.48
N ALA A 47 -6.80 -27.80 -10.49
CA ALA A 47 -6.46 -26.49 -9.95
C ALA A 47 -5.61 -25.66 -10.92
N LEU A 48 -5.99 -24.39 -11.09
CA LEU A 48 -5.31 -23.42 -11.94
C LEU A 48 -4.15 -22.70 -11.23
N ALA A 49 -4.27 -22.54 -9.91
CA ALA A 49 -3.29 -21.86 -9.08
C ALA A 49 -3.36 -22.39 -7.64
N HIS A 50 -2.29 -22.17 -6.88
CA HIS A 50 -2.24 -22.46 -5.46
C HIS A 50 -1.59 -21.30 -4.70
N ASP A 51 -1.95 -21.15 -3.42
CA ASP A 51 -1.31 -20.28 -2.44
C ASP A 51 -1.09 -21.07 -1.14
N SER A 52 -0.02 -20.76 -0.42
CA SER A 52 0.32 -21.43 0.83
C SER A 52 0.77 -20.42 1.86
N SER A 53 0.04 -20.35 2.97
CA SER A 53 0.29 -19.39 4.03
C SER A 53 0.43 -20.09 5.37
N LEU A 54 1.42 -19.69 6.17
CA LEU A 54 1.51 -20.08 7.58
C LEU A 54 0.32 -19.47 8.34
N HIS A 55 -0.45 -20.32 9.03
CA HIS A 55 -1.61 -19.92 9.83
C HIS A 55 -1.23 -19.69 11.30
N SER A 56 -0.55 -20.64 11.94
CA SER A 56 -0.04 -20.50 13.31
C SER A 56 1.33 -21.18 13.47
N ALA A 57 2.14 -20.68 14.42
CA ALA A 57 3.42 -21.29 14.77
C ALA A 57 3.67 -21.19 16.28
N HIS A 58 3.96 -22.32 16.91
CA HIS A 58 4.22 -22.46 18.33
C HIS A 58 5.52 -23.24 18.53
N HIS A 59 6.50 -22.61 19.17
CA HIS A 59 7.78 -23.23 19.51
C HIS A 59 8.03 -23.07 21.01
N SER A 60 8.15 -24.19 21.73
CA SER A 60 8.49 -24.14 23.16
C SER A 60 9.25 -25.37 23.59
N SER A 61 10.31 -25.18 24.38
CA SER A 61 11.09 -26.27 25.02
C SER A 61 11.50 -27.40 24.06
N GLY A 62 11.86 -27.07 22.82
CA GLY A 62 12.27 -28.04 21.78
C GLY A 62 11.12 -28.74 21.05
N LEU A 63 9.86 -28.49 21.44
CA LEU A 63 8.67 -28.83 20.69
C LEU A 63 8.32 -27.70 19.72
N HIS A 64 7.85 -28.05 18.54
CA HIS A 64 7.28 -27.13 17.57
C HIS A 64 5.97 -27.68 17.00
N ARG A 65 5.05 -26.77 16.73
CA ARG A 65 3.82 -26.98 15.98
C ARG A 65 3.63 -25.80 15.06
N GLU A 66 3.51 -26.05 13.77
CA GLU A 66 3.15 -25.08 12.76
C GLU A 66 1.90 -25.57 12.03
N THR A 67 0.98 -24.67 11.73
CA THR A 67 -0.18 -24.96 10.89
C THR A 67 -0.09 -24.12 9.63
N TYR A 68 -0.30 -24.75 8.47
CA TYR A 68 -0.31 -24.07 7.18
C TYR A 68 -1.68 -24.22 6.53
N ARG A 69 -2.08 -23.18 5.80
CA ARG A 69 -3.28 -23.15 4.98
C ARG A 69 -2.87 -23.14 3.51
N HIS A 70 -3.25 -24.18 2.79
CA HIS A 70 -3.00 -24.33 1.36
C HIS A 70 -4.33 -24.12 0.63
N THR A 71 -4.39 -23.13 -0.27
CA THR A 71 -5.61 -22.78 -1.00
C THR A 71 -5.38 -22.97 -2.48
N TRP A 72 -6.27 -23.70 -3.15
CA TRP A 72 -6.25 -23.90 -4.60
C TRP A 72 -7.43 -23.20 -5.25
N LEU A 73 -7.16 -22.54 -6.38
CA LEU A 73 -8.20 -22.00 -7.27
C LEU A 73 -8.56 -23.05 -8.31
N LEU A 74 -9.82 -23.49 -8.33
CA LEU A 74 -10.31 -24.49 -9.25
C LEU A 74 -10.80 -23.88 -10.57
N ALA A 75 -10.91 -24.71 -11.61
CA ALA A 75 -11.39 -24.28 -12.93
C ALA A 75 -12.83 -23.74 -12.95
N ASP A 76 -13.66 -24.12 -11.97
CA ASP A 76 -15.02 -23.60 -11.80
C ASP A 76 -15.08 -22.23 -11.09
N GLY A 77 -13.91 -21.68 -10.72
CA GLY A 77 -13.78 -20.41 -10.00
C GLY A 77 -13.96 -20.52 -8.49
N SER A 78 -14.22 -21.71 -7.95
CA SER A 78 -14.26 -21.94 -6.51
C SER A 78 -12.85 -22.12 -5.93
N ALA A 79 -12.73 -21.94 -4.61
CA ALA A 79 -11.51 -22.22 -3.86
C ALA A 79 -11.69 -23.46 -3.00
N LEU A 80 -10.65 -24.28 -2.90
CA LEU A 80 -10.58 -25.43 -2.00
C LEU A 80 -9.35 -25.27 -1.11
N THR A 81 -9.54 -25.49 0.20
CA THR A 81 -8.49 -25.33 1.20
C THR A 81 -8.15 -26.67 1.84
N LEU A 82 -6.85 -26.97 1.93
CA LEU A 82 -6.33 -28.02 2.81
C LEU A 82 -5.49 -27.39 3.91
N TRP A 83 -5.57 -27.99 5.09
CA TRP A 83 -4.81 -27.58 6.26
C TRP A 83 -3.69 -28.57 6.53
N GLU A 84 -2.47 -28.09 6.70
CA GLU A 84 -1.33 -28.91 7.10
C GLU A 84 -0.96 -28.62 8.55
N LEU A 85 -0.76 -29.68 9.33
CA LEU A 85 -0.20 -29.65 10.68
C LEU A 85 1.21 -30.23 10.64
N VAL A 86 2.22 -29.40 10.93
CA VAL A 86 3.62 -29.79 11.05
C VAL A 86 4.00 -29.76 12.53
N HIS A 87 4.38 -30.90 13.10
CA HIS A 87 4.75 -30.96 14.51
C HIS A 87 5.83 -31.99 14.78
N ASN A 88 6.54 -31.88 15.90
CA ASN A 88 7.41 -32.95 16.37
C ASN A 88 6.81 -33.67 17.60
N PRO A 89 6.80 -35.01 17.63
CA PRO A 89 6.20 -35.75 18.74
C PRO A 89 7.02 -35.65 20.05
N ALA A 90 8.30 -35.34 19.95
CA ALA A 90 9.21 -35.15 21.09
C ALA A 90 10.31 -34.12 20.78
N PRO A 91 10.92 -33.48 21.80
CA PRO A 91 12.01 -32.54 21.58
C PRO A 91 13.16 -33.15 20.76
N GLY A 92 13.52 -32.50 19.67
CA GLY A 92 14.60 -32.95 18.76
C GLY A 92 14.26 -34.14 17.86
N SER A 93 13.00 -34.62 17.86
CA SER A 93 12.53 -35.58 16.86
C SER A 93 12.25 -34.91 15.52
N ALA A 94 12.21 -35.71 14.44
CA ALA A 94 11.86 -35.22 13.10
C ALA A 94 10.42 -34.72 13.06
N ALA A 95 10.18 -33.71 12.21
CA ALA A 95 8.84 -33.19 11.96
C ALA A 95 7.95 -34.25 11.30
N GLN A 96 6.71 -34.30 11.75
CA GLN A 96 5.62 -35.09 11.22
C GLN A 96 4.61 -34.14 10.57
N HIS A 97 4.01 -34.58 9.47
CA HIS A 97 3.08 -33.81 8.67
C HIS A 97 1.74 -34.53 8.66
N GLU A 98 0.66 -33.82 8.94
CA GLU A 98 -0.72 -34.30 8.81
C GLU A 98 -1.51 -33.29 7.97
N VAL A 99 -2.47 -33.74 7.17
CA VAL A 99 -3.27 -32.90 6.28
C VAL A 99 -4.76 -33.16 6.49
N TYR A 100 -5.53 -32.08 6.56
CA TYR A 100 -6.96 -32.10 6.85
C TYR A 100 -7.73 -31.25 5.84
N VAL A 101 -8.95 -31.68 5.49
CA VAL A 101 -9.87 -30.88 4.67
C VAL A 101 -10.59 -29.85 5.52
N ASP A 102 -10.97 -30.23 6.75
CA ASP A 102 -11.71 -29.41 7.67
C ASP A 102 -10.79 -28.76 8.72
N GLU A 103 -11.04 -27.49 9.01
CA GLU A 103 -10.36 -26.76 10.09
C GLU A 103 -10.73 -27.33 11.46
N GLU A 104 -11.95 -27.86 11.64
CA GLU A 104 -12.37 -28.49 12.90
C GLU A 104 -11.55 -29.75 13.20
N GLU A 105 -11.26 -30.56 12.17
CA GLU A 105 -10.41 -31.75 12.28
C GLU A 105 -8.97 -31.37 12.60
N LEU A 106 -8.43 -30.34 11.92
CA LEU A 106 -7.13 -29.76 12.26
C LEU A 106 -7.09 -29.32 13.72
N ARG A 107 -8.11 -28.62 14.21
CA ARG A 107 -8.19 -28.13 15.59
C ARG A 107 -8.22 -29.29 16.59
N ALA A 108 -8.98 -30.34 16.30
CA ALA A 108 -9.00 -31.56 17.09
C ALA A 108 -7.62 -32.23 17.09
N ALA A 109 -6.93 -32.27 15.95
CA ALA A 109 -5.59 -32.81 15.83
C ALA A 109 -4.57 -32.03 16.67
N THR A 110 -4.59 -30.71 16.57
CA THR A 110 -3.76 -29.79 17.33
C THR A 110 -3.99 -29.92 18.84
N ALA A 111 -5.23 -30.11 19.29
CA ALA A 111 -5.56 -30.26 20.72
C ALA A 111 -4.97 -31.53 21.37
N ARG A 112 -4.57 -32.54 20.57
CA ARG A 112 -3.88 -33.75 21.07
C ARG A 112 -2.43 -33.48 21.46
N LEU A 113 -1.83 -32.40 20.95
CA LEU A 113 -0.41 -32.11 21.13
C LEU A 113 -0.14 -31.40 22.47
N PRO A 114 1.03 -31.61 23.09
CA PRO A 114 1.40 -31.01 24.39
C PRO A 114 1.83 -29.54 24.26
N LEU A 115 1.24 -28.80 23.34
CA LEU A 115 1.43 -27.37 23.13
C LEU A 115 0.10 -26.65 23.36
N PRO A 116 0.11 -25.38 23.82
CA PRO A 116 -1.12 -24.60 24.00
C PRO A 116 -1.97 -24.67 22.72
N PRO A 117 -3.30 -24.85 22.79
CA PRO A 117 -4.13 -24.86 21.60
C PRO A 117 -3.94 -23.55 20.82
N ASP A 118 -4.13 -23.60 19.50
CA ASP A 118 -4.25 -22.37 18.74
C ASP A 118 -5.38 -21.56 19.40
N THR A 119 -5.10 -20.31 19.76
CA THR A 119 -6.19 -19.42 20.14
C THR A 119 -7.12 -19.37 18.93
N PRO A 120 -8.44 -19.56 19.11
CA PRO A 120 -9.36 -19.30 18.01
C PRO A 120 -9.00 -17.95 17.42
N ASP A 121 -9.03 -17.84 16.09
CA ASP A 121 -8.91 -16.56 15.41
C ASP A 121 -9.68 -15.58 16.27
N PHE A 122 -8.99 -14.55 16.76
CA PHE A 122 -9.63 -13.52 17.54
C PHE A 122 -10.71 -13.01 16.57
N GLU A 123 -11.96 -13.46 16.72
CA GLU A 123 -13.10 -12.78 16.12
C GLU A 123 -13.02 -11.43 16.78
N LEU A 124 -12.33 -10.50 16.13
CA LEU A 124 -12.12 -9.15 16.60
C LEU A 124 -13.52 -8.65 16.93
N PRO A 125 -13.90 -8.52 18.21
CA PRO A 125 -15.17 -7.95 18.53
C PRO A 125 -14.98 -6.50 18.14
N VAL A 126 -15.77 -6.05 17.17
CA VAL A 126 -15.63 -4.81 16.40
C VAL A 126 -14.90 -5.07 15.07
N THR A 127 -15.69 -5.25 14.01
CA THR A 127 -15.42 -4.57 12.75
C THR A 127 -15.16 -3.12 13.13
N VAL A 128 -13.89 -2.76 13.36
CA VAL A 128 -13.52 -1.37 13.39
C VAL A 128 -13.82 -0.99 11.96
N GLN A 129 -14.92 -0.28 11.75
CA GLN A 129 -15.01 0.58 10.59
C GLN A 129 -13.82 1.51 10.76
N LEU A 130 -12.68 1.07 10.21
CA LEU A 130 -11.62 1.97 9.82
C LEU A 130 -12.37 2.92 8.91
N SER A 131 -12.58 4.15 9.38
CA SER A 131 -12.97 5.24 8.51
C SER A 131 -12.11 5.08 7.26
N PRO A 132 -12.71 4.98 6.06
CA PRO A 132 -11.92 4.80 4.85
C PRO A 132 -10.84 5.86 4.88
N VAL A 133 -9.57 5.43 4.97
CA VAL A 133 -8.44 6.35 4.84
C VAL A 133 -8.69 7.01 3.49
N PRO A 134 -8.98 8.33 3.44
CA PRO A 134 -9.23 8.99 2.18
C PRO A 134 -8.05 8.63 1.29
N ALA A 135 -8.33 7.99 0.16
CA ALA A 135 -7.27 7.72 -0.80
C ALA A 135 -6.62 9.08 -1.09
N PRO A 136 -5.31 9.24 -0.85
CA PRO A 136 -4.65 10.51 -1.09
C PRO A 136 -4.97 10.96 -2.50
N ARG A 137 -5.44 12.20 -2.69
CA ARG A 137 -5.84 12.68 -4.02
C ARG A 137 -4.67 12.69 -4.99
N HIS A 138 -3.44 12.70 -4.45
CA HIS A 138 -2.20 12.77 -5.18
C HIS A 138 -1.21 11.67 -4.80
N ALA A 139 -0.37 11.31 -5.75
CA ALA A 139 0.83 10.52 -5.47
C ALA A 139 1.87 11.44 -4.83
N TYR A 140 2.16 11.20 -3.55
CA TYR A 140 3.08 12.01 -2.77
C TYR A 140 4.49 11.41 -2.76
N VAL A 141 5.49 12.26 -2.94
CA VAL A 141 6.90 11.91 -2.73
C VAL A 141 7.37 12.56 -1.44
N PRO A 142 7.92 11.81 -0.47
CA PRO A 142 8.52 12.39 0.73
C PRO A 142 9.66 13.35 0.34
N ASP A 143 9.59 14.59 0.82
CA ASP A 143 10.55 15.66 0.53
C ASP A 143 10.52 16.71 1.66
N ASP A 144 11.35 17.75 1.58
CA ASP A 144 11.43 18.89 2.52
C ASP A 144 10.19 19.82 2.45
N SER A 145 9.03 19.23 2.71
CA SER A 145 7.70 19.79 2.45
C SER A 145 7.36 20.95 3.38
N ALA A 146 7.85 20.89 4.62
CA ALA A 146 7.71 21.99 5.58
C ALA A 146 8.53 23.22 5.16
N ASP A 147 9.72 23.05 4.58
CA ASP A 147 10.48 24.18 4.04
C ASP A 147 9.85 24.69 2.74
N HIS A 148 9.34 23.80 1.87
CA HIS A 148 8.59 24.19 0.69
C HIS A 148 7.40 25.09 1.03
N ALA A 149 6.57 24.68 1.99
CA ALA A 149 5.46 25.48 2.50
C ALA A 149 5.92 26.85 3.04
N ARG A 150 7.02 26.87 3.81
CA ARG A 150 7.59 28.12 4.34
C ARG A 150 8.02 29.08 3.23
N ARG A 151 8.66 28.57 2.17
CA ARG A 151 9.07 29.39 1.02
C ARG A 151 7.86 29.93 0.26
N LEU A 152 6.86 29.10 0.05
CA LEU A 152 5.60 29.48 -0.62
C LEU A 152 4.91 30.64 0.12
N LEU A 153 4.69 30.50 1.42
CA LEU A 153 4.04 31.54 2.24
C LEU A 153 4.85 32.84 2.34
N ARG A 154 6.19 32.76 2.28
CA ARG A 154 7.05 33.96 2.25
C ARG A 154 6.97 34.71 0.91
N ARG A 155 6.74 33.97 -0.18
CA ARG A 155 6.60 34.52 -1.53
C ARG A 155 5.24 35.17 -1.76
N ALA A 156 4.22 34.75 -1.00
CA ALA A 156 2.88 35.33 -1.06
C ALA A 156 2.88 36.83 -0.70
N GLU A 157 2.54 37.66 -1.68
CA GLU A 157 2.48 39.12 -1.58
C GLU A 157 1.06 39.65 -1.29
N ASN A 158 0.04 38.79 -1.33
CA ASN A 158 -1.34 39.19 -1.04
C ASN A 158 -1.58 39.48 0.45
N ALA A 159 -2.43 40.47 0.73
CA ALA A 159 -2.72 40.91 2.10
C ALA A 159 -3.52 39.87 2.90
N ASP A 160 -4.33 39.06 2.21
CA ASP A 160 -5.15 37.97 2.72
C ASP A 160 -4.47 36.61 2.65
N ARG A 161 -3.13 36.59 2.59
CA ARG A 161 -2.33 35.34 2.57
C ARG A 161 -2.63 34.44 3.77
N PRO A 162 -2.39 33.12 3.65
CA PRO A 162 -2.68 32.18 4.73
C PRO A 162 -2.02 32.58 6.06
N GLY A 163 -2.79 32.48 7.15
CA GLY A 163 -2.41 32.97 8.47
C GLY A 163 -1.46 32.05 9.24
N ALA A 164 -1.18 32.43 10.48
CA ALA A 164 -0.28 31.69 11.37
C ALA A 164 -0.78 30.26 11.69
N GLU A 165 -2.09 30.05 11.70
CA GLU A 165 -2.69 28.72 11.91
C GLU A 165 -2.36 27.77 10.77
N THR A 166 -2.59 28.18 9.51
CA THR A 166 -2.21 27.39 8.33
C THR A 166 -0.71 27.15 8.28
N ALA A 167 0.10 28.16 8.62
CA ALA A 167 1.54 28.03 8.69
C ALA A 167 1.98 27.00 9.76
N ALA A 168 1.29 26.96 10.91
CA ALA A 168 1.55 25.99 11.97
C ALA A 168 1.24 24.55 11.53
N LEU A 169 0.09 24.33 10.87
CA LEU A 169 -0.27 23.02 10.32
C LEU A 169 0.78 22.52 9.33
N LEU A 170 1.24 23.39 8.42
CA LEU A 170 2.23 23.07 7.40
C LEU A 170 3.62 22.72 7.96
N THR A 171 3.93 23.06 9.22
CA THR A 171 5.18 22.59 9.86
C THR A 171 5.20 21.08 10.06
N THR A 172 4.04 20.44 10.04
CA THR A 172 3.88 18.98 10.19
C THR A 172 3.81 18.24 8.86
N ALA A 173 3.81 18.96 7.72
CA ALA A 173 3.77 18.35 6.40
C ALA A 173 5.00 17.48 6.15
N PHE A 174 4.80 16.25 5.68
CA PHE A 174 5.89 15.31 5.39
C PHE A 174 6.04 14.98 3.90
N ALA A 175 5.02 15.29 3.09
CA ALA A 175 5.10 15.21 1.65
C ALA A 175 4.29 16.35 1.02
N HIS A 176 4.61 16.73 -0.21
CA HIS A 176 3.85 17.69 -0.99
C HIS A 176 3.80 17.30 -2.47
N GLN A 177 2.77 17.75 -3.17
CA GLN A 177 2.62 17.62 -4.60
C GLN A 177 2.28 18.99 -5.18
N ILE A 178 2.89 19.32 -6.32
CA ILE A 178 2.61 20.57 -7.05
C ILE A 178 1.94 20.21 -8.37
N THR A 179 0.74 20.74 -8.59
CA THR A 179 -0.04 20.49 -9.80
C THR A 179 -0.43 21.82 -10.44
N GLN A 180 -0.18 21.96 -11.74
CA GLN A 180 -0.66 23.13 -12.48
C GLN A 180 -2.13 22.94 -12.87
N ALA A 181 -3.03 23.65 -12.20
CA ALA A 181 -4.47 23.55 -12.43
C ALA A 181 -4.94 24.43 -13.61
N PHE A 182 -4.28 25.57 -13.85
CA PHE A 182 -4.66 26.47 -14.94
C PHE A 182 -3.49 27.29 -15.47
N GLY A 183 -3.60 27.70 -16.74
CA GLY A 183 -2.70 28.66 -17.37
C GLY A 183 -1.39 28.06 -17.85
N ARG A 184 -0.47 28.92 -18.27
CA ARG A 184 0.92 28.57 -18.61
C ARG A 184 1.85 29.42 -17.76
N PRO A 185 3.03 28.92 -17.37
CA PRO A 185 3.98 29.71 -16.59
C PRO A 185 4.30 31.05 -17.27
N CYS A 186 4.28 32.13 -16.49
CA CYS A 186 4.48 33.48 -17.02
C CYS A 186 5.93 33.69 -17.45
N ARG A 187 6.19 33.56 -18.75
CA ARG A 187 7.50 33.85 -19.32
C ARG A 187 7.70 35.35 -19.44
N VAL A 188 8.84 35.83 -18.96
CA VAL A 188 9.30 37.24 -18.86
C VAL A 188 9.28 38.04 -20.19
N ARG A 189 8.87 37.45 -21.32
CA ARG A 189 9.00 38.05 -22.66
C ARG A 189 7.80 37.76 -23.57
N ARG A 190 6.58 38.04 -23.12
CA ARG A 190 5.43 38.22 -24.03
C ARG A 190 4.58 39.37 -23.52
N ALA A 191 4.36 40.37 -24.37
CA ALA A 191 3.42 41.45 -24.07
C ALA A 191 2.01 40.84 -23.96
N GLY A 192 1.47 40.79 -22.74
CA GLY A 192 0.16 40.25 -22.43
C GLY A 192 0.04 39.90 -20.94
N LEU A 193 -1.16 40.06 -20.40
CA LEU A 193 -1.51 39.54 -19.07
C LEU A 193 -1.30 38.04 -19.05
N CYS A 194 -0.56 37.55 -18.06
CA CYS A 194 -0.38 36.13 -17.85
C CYS A 194 -0.86 35.76 -16.45
N PHE A 195 -1.52 34.61 -16.37
CA PHE A 195 -1.94 33.95 -15.14
C PHE A 195 -1.59 32.47 -15.22
N ALA A 196 -1.07 31.93 -14.12
CA ALA A 196 -0.93 30.51 -13.87
C ALA A 196 -1.47 30.21 -12.46
N LEU A 197 -2.18 29.09 -12.33
CA LEU A 197 -2.71 28.60 -11.06
C LEU A 197 -2.06 27.26 -10.74
N TYR A 198 -1.46 27.15 -9.56
CA TYR A 198 -0.88 25.93 -9.05
C TYR A 198 -1.57 25.52 -7.76
N GLU A 199 -1.85 24.24 -7.64
CA GLU A 199 -2.18 23.60 -6.39
C GLU A 199 -0.89 23.09 -5.75
N HIS A 200 -0.67 23.48 -4.50
CA HIS A 200 0.32 22.89 -3.61
C HIS A 200 -0.43 22.08 -2.55
N ALA A 201 -0.57 20.79 -2.82
CA ALA A 201 -1.18 19.86 -1.88
C ALA A 201 -0.11 19.34 -0.92
N PHE A 202 -0.41 19.34 0.38
CA PHE A 202 0.48 18.90 1.44
C PHE A 202 -0.17 17.77 2.22
N LEU A 203 0.58 16.70 2.45
CA LEU A 203 0.16 15.58 3.29
C LEU A 203 0.72 15.76 4.71
N LEU A 204 -0.18 15.85 5.68
CA LEU A 204 0.11 16.05 7.10
C LEU A 204 0.29 14.71 7.81
N ARG A 205 0.92 14.71 8.99
CA ARG A 205 1.23 13.48 9.76
C ARG A 205 0.00 12.74 10.28
N ASP A 206 -1.13 13.43 10.43
CA ASP A 206 -2.41 12.85 10.81
C ASP A 206 -3.15 12.20 9.61
N GLY A 207 -2.59 12.30 8.41
CA GLY A 207 -3.17 11.79 7.17
C GLY A 207 -4.12 12.77 6.47
N GLU A 208 -4.33 13.96 7.05
CA GLU A 208 -5.12 15.02 6.41
C GLU A 208 -4.33 15.65 5.26
N GLU A 209 -5.08 16.10 4.25
CA GLU A 209 -4.54 16.72 3.04
C GLU A 209 -4.92 18.20 3.02
N LEU A 210 -3.93 19.08 2.95
CA LEU A 210 -4.14 20.53 2.93
C LEU A 210 -3.62 21.11 1.61
N SER A 211 -4.51 21.70 0.82
CA SER A 211 -4.15 22.37 -0.43
C SER A 211 -4.02 23.88 -0.23
N LEU A 212 -2.92 24.45 -0.74
CA LEU A 212 -2.76 25.87 -0.97
C LEU A 212 -2.76 26.17 -2.47
N TRP A 213 -3.39 27.26 -2.86
CA TRP A 213 -3.56 27.66 -4.24
C TRP A 213 -2.72 28.90 -4.54
N GLU A 214 -1.71 28.73 -5.38
CA GLU A 214 -0.84 29.82 -5.82
C GLU A 214 -1.28 30.37 -7.17
N VAL A 215 -1.48 31.68 -7.24
CA VAL A 215 -1.68 32.44 -8.45
C VAL A 215 -0.38 33.17 -8.78
N GLU A 216 0.27 32.78 -9.87
CA GLU A 216 1.37 33.53 -10.47
C GLU A 216 0.82 34.41 -11.61
N HIS A 217 1.04 35.72 -11.55
CA HIS A 217 0.55 36.62 -12.60
C HIS A 217 1.42 37.86 -12.83
N THR A 218 1.20 38.54 -13.96
CA THR A 218 1.81 39.84 -14.30
C THR A 218 0.79 40.99 -14.36
N ALA A 219 -0.44 40.74 -13.88
CA ALA A 219 -1.50 41.74 -13.76
C ALA A 219 -1.25 42.74 -12.61
N THR A 220 -0.11 43.41 -12.64
CA THR A 220 0.30 44.46 -11.71
C THR A 220 0.49 45.78 -12.48
N PRO A 221 0.34 46.95 -11.85
CA PRO A 221 0.47 48.24 -12.55
C PRO A 221 1.83 48.43 -13.24
N ASP A 222 2.88 47.81 -12.72
CA ASP A 222 4.25 47.80 -13.21
C ASP A 222 4.60 46.57 -14.05
N GLY A 223 3.67 45.62 -14.22
CA GLY A 223 3.83 44.40 -15.01
C GLY A 223 4.82 43.39 -14.40
N ARG A 224 5.23 43.59 -13.14
CA ARG A 224 6.11 42.65 -12.43
C ARG A 224 5.38 41.35 -12.10
N HIS A 225 6.16 40.29 -11.99
CA HIS A 225 5.68 39.01 -11.50
C HIS A 225 5.17 39.14 -10.06
N MET A 226 3.98 38.62 -9.81
CA MET A 226 3.29 38.63 -8.52
C MET A 226 2.89 37.19 -8.17
N CYS A 227 3.04 36.84 -6.90
CA CYS A 227 2.58 35.57 -6.34
C CYS A 227 1.56 35.86 -5.25
N GLU A 228 0.34 35.39 -5.45
CA GLU A 228 -0.73 35.42 -4.44
C GLU A 228 -1.04 33.97 -4.02
N VAL A 229 -1.23 33.72 -2.72
CA VAL A 229 -1.51 32.37 -2.19
C VAL A 229 -2.82 32.39 -1.41
N TYR A 230 -3.64 31.36 -1.61
CA TYR A 230 -4.98 31.23 -1.05
C TYR A 230 -5.20 29.84 -0.44
N VAL A 231 -6.12 29.76 0.53
CA VAL A 231 -6.51 28.50 1.19
C VAL A 231 -7.55 27.69 0.40
N THR A 232 -8.21 28.30 -0.58
CA THR A 232 -9.21 27.64 -1.44
C THR A 232 -9.01 27.99 -2.91
N GLU A 233 -9.41 27.06 -3.79
CA GLU A 233 -9.36 27.27 -5.25
C GLU A 233 -10.27 28.42 -5.68
N ASP A 234 -11.48 28.48 -5.13
CA ASP A 234 -12.46 29.51 -5.47
C ASP A 234 -11.93 30.91 -5.16
N ALA A 235 -11.30 31.11 -4.00
CA ALA A 235 -10.71 32.40 -3.65
C ALA A 235 -9.57 32.81 -4.60
N ALA A 236 -8.77 31.83 -5.05
CA ALA A 236 -7.72 32.06 -6.03
C ALA A 236 -8.30 32.44 -7.41
N ARG A 237 -9.35 31.75 -7.86
CA ARG A 237 -10.04 32.05 -9.12
C ARG A 237 -10.72 33.43 -9.08
N ASP A 238 -11.43 33.74 -7.99
CA ASP A 238 -12.06 35.05 -7.78
C ASP A 238 -11.02 36.19 -7.75
N ALA A 239 -9.84 35.94 -7.16
CA ALA A 239 -8.73 36.89 -7.22
C ALA A 239 -8.25 37.11 -8.66
N MET A 240 -8.03 36.04 -9.42
CA MET A 240 -7.62 36.14 -10.83
C MET A 240 -8.61 36.97 -11.66
N GLU A 241 -9.92 36.73 -11.51
CA GLU A 241 -10.95 37.48 -12.22
C GLU A 241 -10.95 38.96 -11.87
N ARG A 242 -10.85 39.30 -10.58
CA ARG A 242 -10.73 40.70 -10.12
C ARG A 242 -9.48 41.39 -10.67
N ARG A 243 -8.34 40.70 -10.70
CA ARG A 243 -7.09 41.25 -11.26
C ARG A 243 -7.18 41.46 -12.77
N ALA A 244 -7.77 40.52 -13.50
CA ALA A 244 -7.99 40.67 -14.93
C ALA A 244 -8.87 41.87 -15.27
N ALA A 245 -9.92 42.12 -14.48
CA ALA A 245 -10.81 43.26 -14.66
C ALA A 245 -10.16 44.62 -14.32
N GLN A 246 -9.17 44.65 -13.42
CA GLN A 246 -8.48 45.90 -13.00
C GLN A 246 -7.44 46.40 -14.01
N VAL A 247 -6.95 45.53 -14.89
CA VAL A 247 -5.91 45.87 -15.89
C VAL A 247 -6.50 45.98 -17.32
N SER A 248 -7.82 45.74 -17.46
CA SER A 248 -8.55 45.86 -18.73
C SER A 248 -9.11 47.24 -19.00
#